data_AF-A0A7Z9K4K6-F1
#
_entry.id   AF-A0A7Z9K4K6-F1
#
_cell.length_a   1.000
_cell.length_b   1.000
_cell.length_c   1.000
_cell.angle_alpha   90.00
_cell.angle_beta   90.00
_cell.angle_gamma   90.00
#
_symmetry.space_group_name_H-M   'P 1'
#
loop_
_entity.id
_entity.type
_entity.pdbx_description
1 polymer ?
#
loop_
_entity_poly.entity_id
_entity_poly.type
_entity_poly.pdbx_seq_one_letter_code
_entity_poly.pdbx_strand_id
1 'polypeptide(L)'
;MPKGIGGVGRGKTGSMDLFYAAAPASPKRRAHFQVFMLEMHRWIDYWRKNGGTKDGEADPIFSLVANLASKAFLLCFDEFEVRDVGDVLIMRYLSSALWGHNVLVVMTFNWSPDDIYLN
;
A
#
# COMPACT_ATOMS: atom_id res chain seq x y z
N MET A 1 10.16 -6.42 -5.99
CA MET A 1 9.98 -5.03 -6.49
C MET A 1 8.56 -4.88 -7.01
N PRO A 2 7.82 -3.82 -6.64
CA PRO A 2 6.52 -3.52 -7.22
C PRO A 2 6.66 -3.24 -8.71
N LYS A 3 5.73 -3.74 -9.52
CA LYS A 3 5.60 -3.41 -10.96
C LYS A 3 4.47 -2.39 -11.09
N GLY A 4 4.69 -1.26 -11.77
CA GLY A 4 3.62 -0.31 -12.05
C GLY A 4 3.68 0.26 -13.48
N ILE A 5 2.55 0.81 -13.92
CA ILE A 5 2.25 1.25 -15.29
C ILE A 5 1.93 2.76 -15.23
N GLY A 6 2.45 3.56 -16.19
CA GLY A 6 2.68 5.03 -16.09
C GLY A 6 1.72 6.01 -16.82
N GLY A 7 1.93 7.33 -16.62
CA GLY A 7 1.32 8.54 -17.29
C GLY A 7 -0.19 8.89 -17.13
N VAL A 8 -0.55 10.13 -16.73
CA VAL A 8 -1.94 10.62 -16.55
C VAL A 8 -2.77 10.51 -17.84
N GLY A 9 -4.04 10.07 -17.76
CA GLY A 9 -4.97 10.04 -18.91
C GLY A 9 -4.82 8.88 -19.90
N ARG A 10 -3.98 7.87 -19.62
CA ARG A 10 -3.71 6.75 -20.56
C ARG A 10 -4.41 5.40 -20.22
N GLY A 11 -5.52 5.43 -19.48
CA GLY A 11 -6.30 4.21 -19.22
C GLY A 11 -5.75 3.29 -18.13
N LYS A 12 -4.98 3.84 -17.17
CA LYS A 12 -4.46 3.08 -16.04
C LYS A 12 -5.51 2.59 -15.07
N THR A 13 -6.51 3.43 -14.80
CA THR A 13 -7.70 2.99 -14.07
C THR A 13 -8.30 1.78 -14.79
N GLY A 14 -8.47 1.84 -16.11
CA GLY A 14 -8.91 0.71 -16.93
C GLY A 14 -7.98 -0.52 -16.89
N SER A 15 -6.66 -0.33 -16.87
CA SER A 15 -5.70 -1.43 -16.76
C SER A 15 -5.75 -2.10 -15.38
N MET A 16 -5.86 -1.31 -14.31
CA MET A 16 -6.06 -1.81 -12.96
C MET A 16 -7.45 -2.44 -12.80
N ASP A 17 -8.50 -1.93 -13.47
CA ASP A 17 -9.84 -2.54 -13.51
C ASP A 17 -9.77 -3.95 -14.07
N LEU A 18 -9.14 -4.10 -15.24
CA LEU A 18 -8.97 -5.40 -15.90
C LEU A 18 -8.10 -6.35 -15.09
N PHE A 19 -6.97 -5.88 -14.56
CA PHE A 19 -6.10 -6.68 -13.69
C PHE A 19 -6.86 -7.13 -12.44
N TYR A 20 -7.52 -6.20 -11.75
CA TYR A 20 -8.24 -6.49 -10.52
C TYR A 20 -9.39 -7.47 -10.79
N ALA A 21 -10.13 -7.34 -11.89
CA ALA A 21 -11.19 -8.26 -12.26
C ALA A 21 -10.64 -9.68 -12.56
N ALA A 22 -9.59 -9.76 -13.38
CA ALA A 22 -9.03 -11.03 -13.86
C ALA A 22 -8.15 -11.76 -12.83
N ALA A 23 -7.59 -11.06 -11.84
CA ALA A 23 -6.68 -11.65 -10.87
C ALA A 23 -7.36 -12.78 -10.08
N PRO A 24 -6.81 -14.02 -10.09
CA PRO A 24 -7.36 -15.18 -9.39
C PRO A 24 -6.98 -15.16 -7.90
N ALA A 25 -7.22 -14.04 -7.23
CA ALA A 25 -6.95 -13.83 -5.81
C ALA A 25 -8.25 -13.50 -5.08
N SER A 26 -8.49 -14.16 -3.94
CA SER A 26 -9.61 -13.85 -3.05
C SER A 26 -9.24 -14.23 -1.60
N PRO A 27 -9.41 -13.31 -0.63
CA PRO A 27 -9.90 -11.96 -0.79
C PRO A 27 -8.86 -11.02 -1.44
N LYS A 28 -9.34 -10.02 -2.19
CA LYS A 28 -8.55 -8.94 -2.78
C LYS A 28 -9.17 -7.59 -2.42
N ARG A 29 -8.35 -6.56 -2.28
CA ARG A 29 -8.78 -5.20 -1.96
C ARG A 29 -8.14 -4.20 -2.91
N ARG A 30 -8.93 -3.20 -3.33
CA ARG A 30 -8.47 -2.06 -4.11
C ARG A 30 -8.75 -0.76 -3.38
N ALA A 31 -7.84 0.21 -3.45
CA ALA A 31 -8.00 1.53 -2.87
C ALA A 31 -7.18 2.59 -3.62
N HIS A 32 -7.59 3.85 -3.57
CA HIS A 32 -6.70 4.97 -3.90
C HIS A 32 -5.60 5.06 -2.84
N PHE A 33 -4.35 5.24 -3.26
CA PHE A 33 -3.20 5.21 -2.37
C PHE A 33 -3.30 6.23 -1.23
N GLN A 34 -3.73 7.46 -1.53
CA GLN A 34 -3.89 8.53 -0.52
C GLN A 34 -4.94 8.20 0.54
N VAL A 35 -6.06 7.57 0.14
CA VAL A 35 -7.10 7.12 1.08
C VAL A 35 -6.55 6.01 1.97
N PHE A 36 -5.79 5.08 1.39
CA PHE A 36 -5.15 4.01 2.14
C PHE A 36 -4.15 4.56 3.18
N MET A 37 -3.28 5.49 2.80
CA MET A 37 -2.32 6.08 3.74
C MET A 37 -3.02 6.77 4.92
N LEU A 38 -4.11 7.50 4.66
CA LEU A 38 -4.92 8.09 5.73
C LEU A 38 -5.50 7.04 6.70
N GLU A 39 -5.94 5.89 6.20
CA GLU A 39 -6.35 4.77 7.06
C GLU A 39 -5.19 4.23 7.89
N MET A 40 -3.99 4.11 7.32
CA MET A 40 -2.81 3.60 8.02
C MET A 40 -2.40 4.54 9.15
N HIS A 41 -2.35 5.85 8.88
CA HIS A 41 -2.07 6.86 9.90
C HIS A 41 -3.09 6.80 11.05
N ARG A 42 -4.39 6.73 10.73
CA ARG A 42 -5.45 6.59 11.75
C ARG A 42 -5.30 5.32 12.58
N TRP A 43 -4.92 4.21 11.94
CA TRP A 43 -4.70 2.95 12.63
C TRP A 43 -3.49 3.05 13.58
N ILE A 44 -2.38 3.64 13.13
CA ILE A 44 -1.17 3.83 13.95
C ILE A 44 -1.48 4.72 15.15
N ASP A 45 -2.22 5.81 14.94
CA ASP A 45 -2.64 6.71 16.02
C ASP A 45 -3.56 6.02 17.02
N TYR A 46 -4.52 5.23 16.54
CA TYR A 46 -5.38 4.40 17.40
C TYR A 46 -4.55 3.41 18.21
N TRP A 47 -3.63 2.68 17.57
CA TRP A 47 -2.77 1.70 18.23
C TRP A 47 -1.90 2.34 19.32
N ARG A 48 -1.33 3.52 19.05
CA ARG A 48 -0.55 4.31 20.03
C ARG A 48 -1.40 4.71 21.24
N LYS A 49 -2.60 5.25 21.00
CA LYS A 49 -3.52 5.69 22.06
C LYS A 49 -4.02 4.56 22.96
N ASN A 50 -4.10 3.33 22.44
CA ASN A 50 -4.60 2.16 23.18
C ASN A 50 -3.49 1.32 23.83
N GLY A 51 -2.32 1.91 24.07
CA GLY A 51 -1.25 1.26 24.84
C GLY A 51 -0.31 0.37 24.02
N GLY A 52 -0.30 0.52 22.70
CA GLY A 52 0.66 -0.17 21.83
C GLY A 52 2.12 0.10 22.22
N THR A 53 2.43 1.24 22.84
CA THR A 53 3.80 1.63 23.21
C THR A 53 4.19 1.26 24.64
N LYS A 54 3.38 0.49 25.39
CA LYS A 54 3.58 0.29 26.84
C LYS A 54 4.96 -0.28 27.21
N ASP A 55 5.61 -0.99 26.28
CA ASP A 55 6.94 -1.58 26.50
C ASP A 55 8.01 -1.11 25.48
N GLY A 56 7.75 -0.05 24.70
CA GLY A 56 8.74 0.55 23.79
C GLY A 56 9.17 -0.28 22.57
N GLU A 57 8.90 -1.59 22.56
CA GLU A 57 9.36 -2.53 21.52
C GLU A 57 8.30 -2.94 20.50
N ALA A 58 7.02 -2.67 20.74
CA ALA A 58 5.98 -3.15 19.84
C ALA A 58 5.89 -2.29 18.57
N ASP A 59 5.91 -2.95 17.41
CA ASP A 59 5.86 -2.29 16.10
C ASP A 59 4.40 -2.17 15.63
N PRO A 60 3.85 -0.95 15.46
CA PRO A 60 2.51 -0.75 14.89
C PRO A 60 2.38 -1.41 13.50
N ILE A 61 3.45 -1.42 12.70
CA ILE A 61 3.41 -1.99 11.35
C ILE A 61 3.15 -3.50 11.41
N PHE A 62 3.69 -4.22 12.38
CA PHE A 62 3.47 -5.66 12.50
C PHE A 62 1.99 -6.01 12.72
N SER A 63 1.34 -5.35 13.68
CA SER A 63 -0.08 -5.58 13.98
C SER A 63 -0.98 -5.10 12.83
N LEU A 64 -0.60 -4.01 12.16
CA LEU A 64 -1.27 -3.54 10.95
C LEU A 64 -1.19 -4.56 9.81
N VAL A 65 -0.02 -5.15 9.57
CA VAL A 65 0.21 -6.16 8.52
C VAL A 65 -0.63 -7.40 8.80
N ALA A 66 -0.67 -7.89 10.04
CA ALA A 66 -1.51 -9.03 10.41
C ALA A 66 -3.00 -8.74 10.13
N ASN A 67 -3.47 -7.53 10.45
CA ASN A 67 -4.83 -7.10 10.16
C ASN A 67 -5.12 -6.97 8.66
N LEU A 68 -4.15 -6.56 7.84
CA LEU A 68 -4.32 -6.50 6.37
C LEU A 68 -4.27 -7.89 5.73
N ALA A 69 -3.31 -8.72 6.13
CA ALA A 69 -3.11 -10.06 5.60
C ALA A 69 -4.30 -10.98 5.89
N SER A 70 -5.01 -10.79 7.01
CA SER A 70 -6.26 -11.51 7.29
C SER A 70 -7.43 -11.11 6.38
N LYS A 71 -7.32 -9.99 5.65
CA LYS A 71 -8.40 -9.42 4.83
C LYS A 71 -8.13 -9.44 3.33
N ALA A 72 -6.87 -9.63 2.90
CA ALA A 72 -6.52 -9.62 1.49
C ALA A 72 -5.21 -10.38 1.22
N PHE A 73 -5.20 -11.18 0.15
CA PHE A 73 -3.98 -11.73 -0.46
C PHE A 73 -3.46 -10.85 -1.61
N LEU A 74 -4.28 -9.93 -2.10
CA LEU A 74 -3.94 -8.96 -3.13
C LEU A 74 -4.42 -7.57 -2.73
N LEU A 75 -3.48 -6.63 -2.65
CA LEU A 75 -3.73 -5.21 -2.46
C LEU A 75 -3.39 -4.45 -3.75
N CYS A 76 -4.39 -3.79 -4.32
CA CYS A 76 -4.25 -2.94 -5.49
C CYS A 76 -4.37 -1.47 -5.09
N PHE A 77 -3.35 -0.66 -5.39
CA PHE A 77 -3.39 0.77 -5.18
C PHE A 77 -3.44 1.53 -6.50
N ASP A 78 -4.50 2.32 -6.68
CA ASP A 78 -4.58 3.31 -7.75
C ASP A 78 -3.85 4.58 -7.32
N GLU A 79 -3.32 5.31 -8.33
CA GLU A 79 -2.78 6.65 -8.15
C GLU A 79 -1.74 6.74 -7.03
N PHE A 80 -0.77 5.81 -7.04
CA PHE A 80 0.37 5.85 -6.14
C PHE A 80 1.16 7.12 -6.35
N GLU A 81 1.20 7.93 -5.30
CA GLU A 81 1.92 9.19 -5.20
C GLU A 81 2.29 9.36 -3.73
N VAL A 82 3.58 9.51 -3.44
CA VAL A 82 4.04 9.74 -2.06
C VAL A 82 4.28 11.22 -1.85
N ARG A 83 3.72 11.77 -0.77
CA ARG A 83 3.73 13.22 -0.49
C ARG A 83 4.77 13.65 0.54
N ASP A 84 5.19 12.76 1.42
CA ASP A 84 6.20 13.04 2.43
C ASP A 84 7.04 11.81 2.81
N VAL A 85 8.13 12.06 3.54
CA VAL A 85 9.08 11.03 3.98
C VAL A 85 8.45 10.00 4.93
N GLY A 86 7.45 10.41 5.73
CA GLY A 86 6.72 9.51 6.63
C GLY A 86 5.95 8.44 5.86
N ASP A 87 5.25 8.83 4.80
CA ASP A 87 4.55 7.91 3.91
C ASP A 87 5.53 6.92 3.22
N VAL A 88 6.70 7.40 2.78
CA VAL A 88 7.76 6.54 2.22
C VAL A 88 8.18 5.47 3.23
N LEU A 89 8.44 5.87 4.49
CA LEU A 89 8.87 4.96 5.54
C LEU A 89 7.80 3.92 5.84
N ILE A 90 6.55 4.34 6.05
CA ILE A 90 5.42 3.42 6.27
C ILE A 90 5.33 2.40 5.13
N MET A 91 5.37 2.87 3.88
CA MET A 91 5.26 1.96 2.74
C MET A 91 6.44 1.01 2.60
N ARG A 92 7.66 1.44 2.93
CA ARG A 92 8.84 0.58 2.92
C ARG A 92 8.70 -0.58 3.91
N TYR A 93 8.30 -0.29 5.14
CA TYR A 93 8.11 -1.33 6.16
C TYR A 93 6.90 -2.21 5.86
N LEU A 94 5.78 -1.58 5.47
CA LEU A 94 4.53 -2.27 5.18
C LEU A 94 4.68 -3.24 4.00
N SER A 95 5.27 -2.80 2.88
CA SER A 95 5.44 -3.66 1.70
C SER A 95 6.35 -4.85 1.97
N SER A 96 7.43 -4.66 2.73
CA SER A 96 8.36 -5.73 3.11
C SER A 96 7.67 -6.76 3.99
N ALA A 97 6.88 -6.31 4.97
CA ALA A 97 6.15 -7.19 5.87
C ALA A 97 4.99 -7.92 5.15
N LEU A 98 4.21 -7.22 4.32
CA LEU A 98 3.13 -7.82 3.53
C LEU A 98 3.64 -8.94 2.61
N TRP A 99 4.81 -8.77 2.01
CA TRP A 99 5.45 -9.82 1.22
C TRP A 99 5.73 -11.08 2.05
N GLY A 100 6.24 -10.91 3.27
CA GLY A 100 6.45 -12.02 4.21
C GLY A 100 5.16 -12.73 4.64
N HIS A 101 4.01 -12.07 4.50
CA HIS A 101 2.67 -12.61 4.79
C HIS A 101 1.91 -13.10 3.54
N ASN A 102 2.61 -13.32 2.42
CA ASN A 102 2.02 -13.75 1.13
C ASN A 102 0.93 -12.78 0.59
N VAL A 103 1.04 -11.49 0.91
CA VAL A 103 0.17 -10.46 0.34
C VAL A 103 0.90 -9.78 -0.82
N LEU A 104 0.35 -9.93 -2.02
CA LEU A 104 0.86 -9.26 -3.20
C LEU A 104 0.35 -7.81 -3.25
N VAL A 105 1.25 -6.87 -3.54
CA VAL A 105 0.92 -5.46 -3.72
C VAL A 105 1.13 -5.06 -5.18
N VAL A 106 0.09 -4.51 -5.80
CA VAL A 106 0.12 -3.97 -7.17
C VAL A 106 -0.26 -2.50 -7.14
N MET A 107 0.46 -1.67 -7.88
CA MET A 107 0.31 -0.21 -7.84
C MET A 107 0.33 0.37 -9.24
N THR A 108 -0.51 1.37 -9.50
CA THR A 108 -0.35 2.27 -10.66
C THR A 108 0.20 3.61 -10.20
N PHE A 109 1.15 4.20 -10.92
CA PHE A 109 1.71 5.52 -10.61
C PHE A 109 1.55 6.48 -11.79
N ASN A 110 1.50 7.78 -11.52
CA ASN A 110 1.29 8.82 -12.54
C ASN A 110 2.57 9.38 -13.18
N TRP A 111 3.74 9.02 -12.67
CA TRP A 111 5.03 9.43 -13.22
C TRP A 111 5.23 8.91 -14.64
N SER A 112 5.74 9.78 -15.51
CA SER A 112 6.32 9.34 -16.77
C SER A 112 7.65 8.63 -16.46
N PRO A 113 8.13 7.73 -17.33
CA PRO A 113 9.43 7.08 -17.13
C PRO A 113 10.58 8.05 -16.85
N ASP A 114 10.51 9.26 -17.41
CA ASP A 114 11.54 10.30 -17.24
C ASP A 114 11.50 10.96 -15.85
N ASP A 115 10.35 10.95 -15.18
CA ASP A 115 10.18 11.51 -13.83
C ASP A 115 10.67 10.56 -12.71
N ILE A 116 10.93 9.28 -13.05
CA ILE A 116 11.32 8.23 -12.08
C ILE A 116 12.83 8.24 -11.80
N TYR A 117 13.65 8.84 -12.68
CA TYR A 117 15.12 8.82 -12.58
C TYR A 117 15.76 10.14 -12.12
N LEU A 118 14.97 11.14 -11.74
CA LEU A 118 15.48 12.49 -11.42
C LEU A 118 15.68 12.80 -9.93
N ASN A 119 15.56 11.84 -9.02
CA ASN A 119 15.87 12.04 -7.59
C ASN A 119 16.72 10.90 -7.00
#